data_AF-A0A852BRJ8-F1
#
_entry.id   AF-A0A852BRJ8-F1
#
_cell.length_a   1.000
_cell.length_b   1.000
_cell.length_c   1.000
_cell.angle_alpha   90.00
_cell.angle_beta   90.00
_cell.angle_gamma   90.00
#
_symmetry.space_group_name_H-M   'P 1'
#
loop_
_entity.id
_entity.type
_entity.pdbx_description
1 polymer ?
#
loop_
_entity_poly.entity_id
_entity_poly.type
_entity_poly.pdbx_seq_one_letter_code
_entity_poly.pdbx_strand_id
1 'polypeptide(L)'
;LSRRWVLQQLIQENSLPSLLTKGNLGAVPVERIHRLVQEEMNVCSEAAERYPSNYNAWSHRIWVIQHLGKLTVKVLLDELSSTKYWVSMHVSDHSGFHYRQFLLKSLIGRTVTDNNALVQNQMVNEQKEEGSAGAEAACTEEQSMDLSYHLEKELELCTELIDSYPGHETLWSHSGDETLSNSHHSPATSHMAQAMDVDGLNESSAKQGYTQEKKRLKRAPMQDSLGLELEYKFIDNVLSTCRDVDQVRFATAYRKWLVTFLDQ
;
A
#
# COMPACT_ATOMS: atom_id res chain seq x y z
N LEU A 1 15.65 -12.16 11.02
CA LEU A 1 17.04 -11.69 10.73
C LEU A 1 17.80 -12.68 9.84
N SER A 2 17.94 -13.96 10.21
CA SER A 2 18.69 -14.94 9.41
C SER A 2 18.17 -15.13 7.96
N ARG A 3 16.85 -15.30 7.74
CA ARG A 3 16.29 -15.51 6.39
C ARG A 3 16.53 -14.33 5.43
N ARG A 4 16.32 -13.10 5.90
CA ARG A 4 16.52 -11.88 5.08
C ARG A 4 17.97 -11.75 4.62
N TRP A 5 18.93 -12.04 5.51
CA TRP A 5 20.34 -12.02 5.16
C TRP A 5 20.67 -13.05 4.07
N VAL A 6 20.17 -14.29 4.19
CA VAL A 6 20.38 -15.34 3.17
C VAL A 6 19.80 -14.91 1.82
N LEU A 7 18.58 -14.38 1.80
CA LEU A 7 17.95 -13.90 0.57
C LEU A 7 18.72 -12.72 -0.04
N GLN A 8 19.29 -11.81 0.77
CA GLN A 8 20.14 -10.73 0.28
C GLN A 8 21.41 -11.24 -0.41
N GLN A 9 22.07 -12.26 0.17
CA GLN A 9 23.23 -12.87 -0.46
C GLN A 9 22.85 -13.51 -1.81
N LEU A 10 21.74 -14.24 -1.87
CA LEU A 10 21.23 -14.82 -3.11
C LEU A 10 20.93 -13.74 -4.16
N ILE A 11 20.36 -12.59 -3.78
CA ILE A 11 20.13 -11.48 -4.72
C ILE A 11 21.44 -10.94 -5.29
N GLN A 12 22.47 -10.76 -4.44
CA GLN A 12 23.78 -10.27 -4.86
C GLN A 12 24.48 -11.24 -5.82
N GLU A 13 24.43 -12.54 -5.54
CA GLU A 13 25.00 -13.58 -6.39
C GLU A 13 24.33 -13.63 -7.79
N ASN A 14 23.02 -13.42 -7.88
CA ASN A 14 22.31 -13.39 -9.15
C ASN A 14 22.46 -12.06 -9.93
N SER A 15 22.98 -11.01 -9.30
CA SER A 15 23.20 -9.69 -9.93
C SER A 15 24.60 -9.56 -10.56
N LEU A 16 25.53 -10.46 -10.22
CA LEU A 16 26.85 -10.54 -10.85
C LEU A 16 26.71 -11.15 -12.26
N PRO A 17 27.28 -10.52 -13.31
CA PRO A 17 27.28 -11.11 -14.63
C PRO A 17 28.07 -12.42 -14.55
N SER A 18 27.39 -13.55 -14.73
CA SER A 18 28.06 -14.85 -14.87
C SER A 18 28.85 -14.84 -16.18
N LEU A 19 30.10 -14.41 -16.10
CA LEU A 19 31.09 -14.58 -17.16
C LEU A 19 31.23 -16.09 -17.31
N LEU A 20 30.80 -16.62 -18.47
CA LEU A 20 30.58 -18.04 -18.81
C LEU A 20 29.12 -18.50 -18.63
N THR A 21 28.31 -18.36 -19.67
CA THR A 21 27.77 -19.49 -20.45
C THR A 21 27.16 -18.91 -21.73
N LYS A 22 27.45 -19.53 -22.87
CA LYS A 22 26.96 -19.13 -24.19
C LYS A 22 25.71 -19.95 -24.48
N GLY A 23 24.54 -19.30 -24.53
CA GLY A 23 23.28 -19.88 -25.03
C GLY A 23 22.13 -19.89 -24.01
N ASN A 24 21.07 -19.11 -24.28
CA ASN A 24 19.77 -19.02 -23.58
C ASN A 24 19.67 -18.32 -22.19
N LEU A 25 20.24 -17.12 -22.00
CA LEU A 25 20.37 -16.48 -20.66
C LEU A 25 19.43 -15.28 -20.32
N GLY A 26 18.33 -15.06 -21.04
CA GLY A 26 17.41 -13.93 -20.73
C GLY A 26 16.32 -14.24 -19.70
N ALA A 27 15.61 -15.37 -19.90
CA ALA A 27 14.81 -16.06 -18.88
C ALA A 27 15.79 -16.80 -17.94
N VAL A 28 15.40 -17.64 -16.99
CA VAL A 28 16.24 -18.24 -15.93
C VAL A 28 16.46 -17.35 -14.69
N PRO A 29 17.11 -16.17 -14.69
CA PRO A 29 17.23 -15.35 -13.47
C PRO A 29 15.88 -14.82 -12.97
N VAL A 30 15.01 -14.36 -13.87
CA VAL A 30 13.69 -13.78 -13.53
C VAL A 30 12.75 -14.86 -12.98
N GLU A 31 12.70 -16.02 -13.63
CA GLU A 31 11.89 -17.16 -13.20
C GLU A 31 12.37 -17.71 -11.86
N ARG A 32 13.68 -17.70 -11.61
CA ARG A 32 14.25 -18.07 -10.30
C ARG A 32 13.81 -17.10 -9.21
N ILE A 33 13.87 -15.80 -9.45
CA ILE A 33 13.41 -14.79 -8.49
C ILE A 33 11.91 -14.95 -8.23
N HIS A 34 11.11 -15.16 -9.28
CA HIS A 34 9.66 -15.37 -9.14
C HIS A 34 9.35 -16.61 -8.27
N ARG A 35 10.05 -17.72 -8.47
CA ARG A 35 9.90 -18.91 -7.61
C ARG A 35 10.27 -18.62 -6.15
N LEU A 36 11.37 -17.91 -5.90
CA LEU A 36 11.78 -17.53 -4.55
C LEU A 36 10.73 -16.64 -3.86
N VAL A 37 10.16 -15.68 -4.58
CA VAL A 37 9.06 -14.85 -4.07
C VAL A 37 7.89 -15.74 -3.65
N GLN A 38 7.45 -16.65 -4.51
CA GLN A 38 6.33 -17.56 -4.21
C GLN A 38 6.62 -18.49 -3.02
N GLU A 39 7.80 -19.07 -2.96
CA GLU A 39 8.23 -19.90 -1.81
C GLU A 39 8.19 -19.10 -0.50
N GLU A 40 8.69 -17.87 -0.50
CA GLU A 40 8.65 -17.02 0.70
C GLU A 40 7.21 -16.60 1.06
N MET A 41 6.32 -16.36 0.09
CA MET A 41 4.90 -16.10 0.37
C MET A 41 4.22 -17.30 1.06
N ASN A 42 4.53 -18.51 0.62
CA ASN A 42 4.01 -19.74 1.23
C ASN A 42 4.50 -19.89 2.67
N VAL A 43 5.81 -19.69 2.92
CA VAL A 43 6.38 -19.72 4.27
C VAL A 43 5.75 -18.67 5.18
N CYS A 44 5.49 -17.47 4.68
CA CYS A 44 4.81 -16.42 5.46
C CYS A 44 3.38 -16.81 5.80
N SER A 45 2.64 -17.36 4.85
CA SER A 45 1.24 -17.79 5.05
C SER A 45 1.18 -18.89 6.11
N GLU A 46 2.00 -19.92 5.96
CA GLU A 46 2.18 -20.99 6.94
C GLU A 46 2.56 -20.49 8.34
N ALA A 47 3.41 -19.46 8.45
CA ALA A 47 3.80 -18.89 9.73
C ALA A 47 2.69 -18.04 10.35
N ALA A 48 1.86 -17.38 9.54
CA ALA A 48 0.70 -16.63 9.98
C ALA A 48 -0.46 -17.56 10.43
N GLU A 49 -0.56 -18.77 9.89
CA GLU A 49 -1.59 -19.75 10.31
C GLU A 49 -1.34 -20.25 11.74
N ARG A 50 -0.07 -20.33 12.13
CA ARG A 50 0.35 -20.89 13.42
C ARG A 50 0.23 -19.90 14.58
N TYR A 51 0.21 -18.60 14.29
CA TYR A 51 0.18 -17.54 15.31
C TYR A 51 -0.72 -16.39 14.87
N PRO A 52 -1.79 -16.09 15.61
CA PRO A 52 -2.65 -14.94 15.33
C PRO A 52 -1.85 -13.65 15.25
N SER A 53 -2.13 -12.81 14.26
CA SER A 53 -1.48 -11.50 14.08
C SER A 53 0.05 -11.57 14.07
N ASN A 54 0.62 -12.56 13.37
CA ASN A 54 2.07 -12.77 13.29
C ASN A 54 2.77 -11.64 12.51
N TYR A 55 3.09 -10.56 13.22
CA TYR A 55 3.78 -9.39 12.67
C TYR A 55 5.11 -9.75 11.96
N ASN A 56 5.84 -10.75 12.46
CA ASN A 56 7.11 -11.15 11.85
C ASN A 56 6.93 -11.77 10.47
N ALA A 57 5.88 -12.59 10.29
CA ALA A 57 5.55 -13.18 8.99
C ALA A 57 5.15 -12.08 7.99
N TRP A 58 4.21 -11.21 8.37
CA TRP A 58 3.73 -10.14 7.52
C TRP A 58 4.80 -9.09 7.19
N SER A 59 5.62 -8.69 8.16
CA SER A 59 6.74 -7.76 7.92
C SER A 59 7.83 -8.38 7.04
N HIS A 60 8.05 -9.69 7.11
CA HIS A 60 8.92 -10.40 6.16
C HIS A 60 8.32 -10.44 4.76
N ARG A 61 7.00 -10.66 4.65
CA ARG A 61 6.27 -10.61 3.38
C ARG A 61 6.43 -9.25 2.68
N ILE A 62 6.29 -8.14 3.44
CA ILE A 62 6.59 -6.78 2.96
C ILE A 62 8.02 -6.70 2.41
N TRP A 63 9.00 -7.17 3.19
CA TRP A 63 10.40 -7.13 2.81
C TRP A 63 10.66 -7.89 1.50
N VAL A 64 10.05 -9.07 1.33
CA VAL A 64 10.15 -9.88 0.10
C VAL A 64 9.61 -9.11 -1.11
N ILE A 65 8.43 -8.49 -1.01
CA ILE A 65 7.88 -7.71 -2.13
C ILE A 65 8.77 -6.51 -2.48
N GLN A 66 9.30 -5.80 -1.48
CA GLN A 66 10.18 -4.66 -1.71
C GLN A 66 11.47 -5.05 -2.42
N HIS A 67 12.11 -6.14 -1.98
CA HIS A 67 13.48 -6.46 -2.39
C HIS A 67 13.55 -7.47 -3.54
N LEU A 68 12.66 -8.45 -3.55
CA LEU A 68 12.60 -9.52 -4.56
C LEU A 68 11.51 -9.22 -5.61
N GLY A 69 10.30 -8.84 -5.16
CA GLY A 69 9.17 -8.51 -6.04
C GLY A 69 9.26 -7.14 -6.72
N LYS A 70 10.21 -6.30 -6.29
CA LYS A 70 10.47 -4.93 -6.78
C LYS A 70 9.22 -4.03 -6.83
N LEU A 71 8.25 -4.31 -5.98
CA LEU A 71 6.95 -3.63 -5.93
C LEU A 71 6.24 -3.56 -7.30
N THR A 72 6.48 -4.50 -8.22
CA THR A 72 5.83 -4.42 -9.55
C THR A 72 4.30 -4.45 -9.42
N VAL A 73 3.60 -3.68 -10.25
CA VAL A 73 2.12 -3.57 -10.19
C VAL A 73 1.48 -4.96 -10.20
N LYS A 74 1.93 -5.84 -11.10
CA LYS A 74 1.48 -7.23 -11.16
C LYS A 74 1.62 -7.97 -9.82
N VAL A 75 2.79 -7.91 -9.17
CA VAL A 75 3.01 -8.58 -7.88
C VAL A 75 2.11 -8.01 -6.78
N LEU A 76 1.91 -6.69 -6.77
CA LEU A 76 1.04 -6.03 -5.79
C LEU A 76 -0.43 -6.45 -5.97
N LEU A 77 -0.92 -6.51 -7.20
CA LEU A 77 -2.29 -6.93 -7.52
C LEU A 77 -2.53 -8.42 -7.26
N ASP A 78 -1.57 -9.27 -7.65
CA ASP A 78 -1.62 -10.71 -7.36
C ASP A 78 -1.69 -10.94 -5.83
N GLU A 79 -0.96 -10.14 -5.05
CA GLU A 79 -0.94 -10.25 -3.58
C GLU A 79 -2.18 -9.68 -2.90
N LEU A 80 -2.76 -8.60 -3.41
CA LEU A 80 -4.08 -8.13 -2.96
C LEU A 80 -5.15 -9.20 -3.20
N SER A 81 -5.08 -9.86 -4.36
CA SER A 81 -5.99 -10.95 -4.72
C SER A 81 -5.78 -12.18 -3.82
N SER A 82 -4.53 -12.61 -3.64
CA SER A 82 -4.19 -13.83 -2.88
C SER A 82 -4.50 -13.69 -1.38
N THR A 83 -4.35 -12.49 -0.82
CA THR A 83 -4.60 -12.24 0.61
C THR A 83 -6.05 -11.87 0.93
N LYS A 84 -6.94 -11.74 -0.07
CA LYS A 84 -8.36 -11.43 0.15
C LYS A 84 -9.03 -12.51 1.01
N TYR A 85 -8.88 -13.78 0.60
CA TYR A 85 -9.44 -14.91 1.35
C TYR A 85 -8.89 -14.98 2.78
N TRP A 86 -7.61 -14.66 2.97
CA TRP A 86 -6.99 -14.66 4.29
C TRP A 86 -7.73 -13.73 5.26
N VAL A 87 -7.90 -12.47 4.88
CA VAL A 87 -8.53 -11.47 5.77
C VAL A 87 -10.02 -11.73 5.97
N SER A 88 -10.69 -12.35 5.00
CA SER A 88 -12.07 -12.82 5.18
C SER A 88 -12.20 -13.93 6.23
N MET A 89 -11.17 -14.76 6.41
CA MET A 89 -11.14 -15.83 7.43
C MET A 89 -10.55 -15.36 8.76
N HIS A 90 -9.74 -14.29 8.76
CA HIS A 90 -9.00 -13.79 9.92
C HIS A 90 -9.31 -12.31 10.18
N VAL A 91 -10.58 -12.01 10.45
CA VAL A 91 -11.10 -10.63 10.58
C VAL A 91 -10.47 -9.81 11.72
N SER A 92 -9.79 -10.46 12.66
CA SER A 92 -9.05 -9.80 13.77
C SER A 92 -7.54 -9.67 13.52
N ASP A 93 -7.03 -10.09 12.35
CA ASP A 93 -5.60 -10.03 12.04
C ASP A 93 -5.17 -8.62 11.61
N HIS A 94 -4.83 -7.79 12.60
CA HIS A 94 -4.30 -6.44 12.35
C HIS A 94 -3.06 -6.44 11.43
N SER A 95 -2.20 -7.46 11.52
CA SER A 95 -0.98 -7.51 10.70
C SER A 95 -1.30 -7.83 9.23
N GLY A 96 -2.28 -8.70 8.99
CA GLY A 96 -2.80 -9.00 7.65
C GLY A 96 -3.45 -7.79 6.99
N PHE A 97 -4.32 -7.06 7.70
CA PHE A 97 -4.92 -5.83 7.18
C PHE A 97 -3.88 -4.71 6.96
N HIS A 98 -2.90 -4.58 7.85
CA HIS A 98 -1.79 -3.64 7.66
C HIS A 98 -0.95 -4.00 6.41
N TYR A 99 -0.76 -5.29 6.13
CA TYR A 99 -0.10 -5.72 4.90
C TYR A 99 -0.89 -5.29 3.65
N ARG A 100 -2.22 -5.41 3.66
CA ARG A 100 -3.08 -4.94 2.56
C ARG A 100 -3.00 -3.42 2.38
N GLN A 101 -2.98 -2.65 3.46
CA GLN A 101 -2.73 -1.20 3.40
C GLN A 101 -1.37 -0.89 2.74
N PHE A 102 -0.33 -1.64 3.08
CA PHE A 102 0.99 -1.49 2.45
C PHE A 102 0.94 -1.73 0.94
N LEU A 103 0.19 -2.74 0.48
CA LEU A 103 0.03 -3.03 -0.95
C LEU A 103 -0.66 -1.87 -1.69
N LEU A 104 -1.77 -1.38 -1.15
CA LEU A 104 -2.52 -0.25 -1.72
C LEU A 104 -1.68 1.03 -1.74
N LYS A 105 -1.01 1.36 -0.62
CA LYS A 105 -0.04 2.47 -0.52
C LYS A 105 1.04 2.38 -1.60
N SER A 106 1.56 1.17 -1.85
CA SER A 106 2.59 0.94 -2.85
C SER A 106 2.06 1.10 -4.28
N LEU A 107 0.82 0.69 -4.56
CA LEU A 107 0.16 0.90 -5.84
C LEU A 107 -0.05 2.39 -6.11
N ILE A 108 -0.62 3.13 -5.14
CA ILE A 108 -0.82 4.59 -5.23
C ILE A 108 0.52 5.29 -5.49
N GLY A 109 1.56 4.95 -4.72
CA GLY A 109 2.89 5.54 -4.86
C GLY A 109 3.52 5.31 -6.25
N ARG A 110 3.24 4.17 -6.89
CA ARG A 110 3.67 3.89 -8.26
C ARG A 110 2.91 4.71 -9.29
N THR A 111 1.58 4.74 -9.21
CA THR A 111 0.75 5.51 -10.16
C THR A 111 1.15 6.99 -10.16
N VAL A 112 1.43 7.57 -8.99
CA VAL A 112 1.91 8.96 -8.89
C VAL A 112 3.28 9.14 -9.54
N THR A 113 4.20 8.18 -9.36
CA THR A 113 5.55 8.26 -9.92
C THR A 113 5.54 8.13 -11.46
N ASP A 114 4.75 7.20 -11.99
CA ASP A 114 4.64 6.94 -13.42
C ASP A 114 3.99 8.14 -14.14
N ASN A 115 2.96 8.76 -13.55
CA ASN A 115 2.33 9.97 -14.05
C ASN A 115 3.30 11.17 -14.08
N ASN A 116 4.11 11.37 -13.03
CA ASN A 116 5.09 12.45 -12.98
C ASN A 116 6.22 12.28 -14.02
N ALA A 117 6.65 11.04 -14.26
CA ALA A 117 7.66 10.74 -15.28
C ALA A 117 7.14 11.01 -16.70
N LEU A 118 5.86 10.70 -16.97
CA LEU A 118 5.22 11.00 -18.25
C LEU A 118 5.16 12.52 -18.52
N VAL A 119 4.75 13.31 -17.52
CA VAL A 119 4.65 14.78 -17.62
C VAL A 119 6.02 15.42 -17.87
N GLN A 120 7.08 14.95 -17.21
CA GLN A 120 8.44 15.46 -17.44
C GLN A 120 8.97 15.13 -18.84
N ASN A 121 8.66 13.95 -19.37
CA ASN A 121 9.07 13.54 -20.72
C ASN A 121 8.33 14.34 -21.83
N GLN A 122 7.11 14.79 -21.58
CA GLN A 122 6.38 15.69 -22.50
C GLN A 122 7.02 17.09 -22.56
N MET A 123 7.43 17.66 -21.42
CA MET A 123 8.06 18.99 -21.39
C MET A 123 9.45 19.04 -22.08
N VAL A 124 10.16 17.91 -22.15
CA VAL A 124 11.45 17.81 -22.86
C VAL A 124 11.25 17.66 -24.37
N ASN A 125 10.10 17.18 -24.82
CA ASN A 125 9.84 16.92 -26.24
C ASN A 125 9.25 18.12 -27.00
N GLU A 126 8.85 19.20 -26.32
CA GLU A 126 8.38 20.45 -26.94
C GLU A 126 9.50 21.34 -27.52
N GLN A 127 10.77 20.90 -27.49
CA GLN A 127 11.90 21.60 -28.15
C GLN A 127 12.42 20.93 -29.43
N LYS A 128 11.68 19.97 -30.01
CA LYS A 128 11.97 19.42 -31.34
C LYS A 128 10.69 19.25 -32.16
N GLU A 129 10.07 20.37 -32.55
CA GLU A 129 9.22 20.35 -33.75
C GLU A 129 10.11 20.51 -34.99
N GLU A 130 10.30 19.43 -35.73
CA GLU A 130 10.19 19.46 -37.18
C GLU A 130 9.95 18.03 -37.72
N GLY A 131 8.69 17.78 -38.09
CA GLY A 131 8.29 16.84 -39.15
C GLY A 131 8.29 15.34 -38.84
N SER A 132 7.14 14.78 -38.44
CA SER A 132 6.52 13.62 -39.12
C SER A 132 5.22 13.24 -38.40
N ALA A 133 4.11 13.31 -39.12
CA ALA A 133 2.82 12.81 -38.69
C ALA A 133 2.81 11.27 -38.71
N GLY A 134 2.20 10.66 -37.69
CA GLY A 134 1.65 9.32 -37.80
C GLY A 134 1.91 8.39 -36.61
N ALA A 135 0.80 8.04 -35.96
CA ALA A 135 0.54 6.84 -35.18
C ALA A 135 0.90 6.83 -33.68
N GLU A 136 -0.06 6.27 -32.94
CA GLU A 136 -0.01 5.77 -31.56
C GLU A 136 -0.25 6.75 -30.41
N ALA A 137 -1.41 7.41 -30.44
CA ALA A 137 -2.11 7.82 -29.23
C ALA A 137 -3.06 6.68 -28.79
N ALA A 138 -2.50 5.60 -28.27
CA ALA A 138 -3.28 4.50 -27.67
C ALA A 138 -2.46 3.81 -26.57
N CYS A 139 -2.04 4.53 -25.52
CA CYS A 139 -1.50 3.89 -24.31
C CYS A 139 -1.30 4.88 -23.14
N THR A 140 -2.36 5.57 -22.71
CA THR A 140 -2.26 6.44 -21.52
C THR A 140 -3.48 6.43 -20.60
N GLU A 141 -4.56 5.75 -20.98
CA GLU A 141 -5.79 5.70 -20.16
C GLU A 141 -5.92 4.45 -19.27
N GLU A 142 -5.14 3.38 -19.52
CA GLU A 142 -5.31 2.09 -18.82
C GLU A 142 -4.83 2.09 -17.35
N GLN A 143 -3.86 2.93 -16.96
CA GLN A 143 -3.27 2.88 -15.61
C GLN A 143 -4.03 3.69 -14.54
N SER A 144 -4.75 4.73 -14.94
CA SER A 144 -5.59 5.54 -14.04
C SER A 144 -6.87 4.80 -13.63
N MET A 145 -7.44 4.05 -14.58
CA MET A 145 -8.72 3.34 -14.40
C MET A 145 -8.61 2.14 -13.45
N ASP A 146 -7.41 1.56 -13.30
CA ASP A 146 -7.16 0.36 -12.48
C ASP A 146 -7.10 0.68 -10.98
N LEU A 147 -6.52 1.82 -10.58
CA LEU A 147 -6.32 2.13 -9.15
C LEU A 147 -7.63 2.41 -8.40
N SER A 148 -8.51 3.23 -8.97
CA SER A 148 -9.82 3.54 -8.36
C SER A 148 -10.67 2.28 -8.21
N TYR A 149 -10.60 1.36 -9.17
CA TYR A 149 -11.29 0.07 -9.11
C TYR A 149 -10.82 -0.78 -7.93
N HIS A 150 -9.51 -0.89 -7.68
CA HIS A 150 -9.00 -1.69 -6.56
C HIS A 150 -9.32 -1.08 -5.20
N LEU A 151 -9.35 0.25 -5.08
CA LEU A 151 -9.78 0.93 -3.86
C LEU A 151 -11.27 0.71 -3.58
N GLU A 152 -12.12 0.82 -4.61
CA GLU A 152 -13.56 0.53 -4.50
C GLU A 152 -13.80 -0.92 -4.08
N LYS A 153 -13.07 -1.89 -4.65
CA LYS A 153 -13.15 -3.30 -4.26
C LYS A 153 -12.67 -3.56 -2.85
N GLU A 154 -11.68 -2.83 -2.37
CA GLU A 154 -11.25 -2.95 -0.97
C GLU A 154 -12.30 -2.39 -0.01
N LEU A 155 -12.94 -1.28 -0.37
CA LEU A 155 -14.01 -0.69 0.43
C LEU A 155 -15.26 -1.60 0.47
N GLU A 156 -15.62 -2.21 -0.66
CA GLU A 156 -16.67 -3.23 -0.73
C GLU A 156 -16.35 -4.42 0.20
N LEU A 157 -15.11 -4.94 0.14
CA LEU A 157 -14.65 -6.00 1.05
C LEU A 157 -14.76 -5.56 2.52
N CYS A 158 -14.33 -4.34 2.86
CA CYS A 158 -14.46 -3.82 4.22
C CYS A 158 -15.91 -3.81 4.70
N THR A 159 -16.80 -3.28 3.86
CA THR A 159 -18.24 -3.18 4.14
C THR A 159 -18.84 -4.56 4.40
N GLU A 160 -18.57 -5.54 3.52
CA GLU A 160 -19.02 -6.92 3.66
C GLU A 160 -18.54 -7.56 4.97
N LEU A 161 -17.27 -7.35 5.33
CA LEU A 161 -16.71 -7.91 6.55
C LEU A 161 -17.26 -7.24 7.80
N ILE A 162 -17.42 -5.91 7.80
CA ILE A 162 -17.99 -5.17 8.92
C ILE A 162 -19.43 -5.59 9.18
N ASP A 163 -20.22 -5.82 8.13
CA ASP A 163 -21.60 -6.30 8.24
C ASP A 163 -21.68 -7.75 8.71
N SER A 164 -20.80 -8.61 8.17
CA SER A 164 -20.79 -10.05 8.49
C SER A 164 -20.23 -10.36 9.88
N TYR A 165 -19.29 -9.53 10.37
CA TYR A 165 -18.56 -9.74 11.61
C TYR A 165 -18.56 -8.47 12.47
N PRO A 166 -19.67 -8.17 13.15
CA PRO A 166 -19.77 -7.00 14.01
C PRO A 166 -18.84 -7.11 15.23
N GLY A 167 -18.36 -5.97 15.72
CA GLY A 167 -17.59 -5.88 16.97
C GLY A 167 -16.08 -6.04 16.80
N HIS A 168 -15.56 -6.08 15.56
CA HIS A 168 -14.13 -6.20 15.29
C HIS A 168 -13.48 -4.85 15.01
N GLU A 169 -12.72 -4.33 15.97
CA GLU A 169 -11.97 -3.05 15.85
C GLU A 169 -11.03 -3.02 14.63
N THR A 170 -10.42 -4.17 14.30
CA THR A 170 -9.50 -4.32 13.19
C THR A 170 -10.10 -3.86 11.87
N LEU A 171 -11.37 -4.21 11.62
CA LEU A 171 -12.05 -3.90 10.36
C LEU A 171 -12.28 -2.39 10.24
N TRP A 172 -12.81 -1.76 11.28
CA TRP A 172 -13.03 -0.31 11.31
C TRP A 172 -11.73 0.49 11.25
N SER A 173 -10.68 0.00 11.92
CA SER A 173 -9.35 0.61 11.87
C SER A 173 -8.74 0.51 10.47
N HIS A 174 -9.02 -0.58 9.76
CA HIS A 174 -8.57 -0.75 8.39
C HIS A 174 -9.32 0.18 7.43
N SER A 175 -10.66 0.24 7.53
CA SER A 175 -11.51 1.10 6.71
C SER A 175 -11.22 2.59 6.88
N GLY A 176 -10.87 3.01 8.09
CA GLY A 176 -10.48 4.41 8.37
C GLY A 176 -9.02 4.76 8.15
N ASP A 177 -8.27 3.93 7.43
CA ASP A 177 -6.96 4.36 6.94
C ASP A 177 -7.14 5.36 5.80
N GLU A 178 -6.40 6.48 5.88
CA GLU A 178 -6.46 7.60 4.93
C GLU A 178 -6.26 7.17 3.47
N THR A 179 -5.62 6.03 3.22
CA THR A 179 -5.36 5.55 1.85
C THR A 179 -6.56 4.94 1.16
N LEU A 180 -7.58 4.50 1.90
CA LEU A 180 -8.87 4.13 1.33
C LEU A 180 -9.73 5.37 1.06
N SER A 181 -9.47 6.48 1.76
CA SER A 181 -10.23 7.73 1.62
C SER A 181 -9.65 8.71 0.59
N ASN A 182 -8.38 8.59 0.20
CA ASN A 182 -7.72 9.51 -0.74
C ASN A 182 -7.66 8.92 -2.16
N SER A 183 -8.69 9.15 -2.97
CA SER A 183 -8.64 8.87 -4.42
C SER A 183 -7.66 9.79 -5.18
N HIS A 184 -7.17 10.87 -4.55
CA HIS A 184 -6.23 11.81 -5.16
C HIS A 184 -5.22 12.36 -4.15
N HIS A 185 -3.99 11.83 -4.14
CA HIS A 185 -2.86 12.49 -3.46
C HIS A 185 -2.08 13.39 -4.43
N SER A 186 -2.04 14.69 -4.12
CA SER A 186 -1.04 15.64 -4.62
C SER A 186 0.31 15.43 -3.91
N PRO A 187 1.45 15.70 -4.58
CA PRO A 187 2.77 15.29 -4.12
C PRO A 187 3.34 16.30 -3.12
N ALA A 188 3.12 16.07 -1.83
CA ALA A 188 3.98 16.65 -0.81
C ALA A 188 3.93 15.79 0.46
N THR A 189 5.11 15.39 0.93
CA THR A 189 5.44 14.70 2.20
C THR A 189 5.55 13.17 2.18
N SER A 190 6.44 12.66 1.31
CA SER A 190 7.18 11.42 1.61
C SER A 190 8.27 11.71 2.63
N HIS A 191 7.98 11.63 3.92
CA HIS A 191 9.05 11.42 4.90
C HIS A 191 9.37 9.94 4.97
N MET A 192 10.56 9.63 4.46
CA MET A 192 11.24 8.34 4.46
C MET A 192 11.10 7.63 5.82
N ALA A 193 10.76 6.35 5.76
CA ALA A 193 10.90 5.41 6.85
C ALA A 193 12.35 5.41 7.36
N GLN A 194 12.58 5.99 8.54
CA GLN A 194 13.85 5.81 9.24
C GLN A 194 13.80 4.49 10.00
N ALA A 195 14.63 3.55 9.54
CA ALA A 195 15.01 2.38 10.30
C ALA A 195 15.74 2.83 11.58
N MET A 196 15.30 2.34 12.74
CA MET A 196 16.01 2.57 14.00
C MET A 196 17.24 1.66 14.06
N ASP A 197 18.43 2.26 14.00
CA ASP A 197 19.67 1.63 14.43
C ASP A 197 19.89 1.93 15.93
N VAL A 198 20.16 0.88 16.69
CA VAL A 198 20.51 0.93 18.12
C VAL A 198 22.03 0.87 18.21
N ASP A 199 22.67 1.92 18.75
CA ASP A 199 23.76 1.83 19.76
C ASP A 199 24.41 3.18 20.10
N GLY A 200 24.68 3.39 21.40
CA GLY A 200 25.92 4.00 21.90
C GLY A 200 26.06 5.53 22.10
N LEU A 201 25.80 5.99 23.33
CA LEU A 201 26.49 7.05 24.10
C LEU A 201 27.24 8.20 23.36
N ASN A 202 26.81 9.46 23.59
CA ASN A 202 27.67 10.56 24.09
C ASN A 202 26.84 11.80 24.49
N GLU A 203 27.06 12.32 25.69
CA GLU A 203 26.47 13.59 26.16
C GLU A 203 27.23 14.80 25.60
N SER A 204 26.52 15.85 25.16
CA SER A 204 26.82 17.24 25.58
C SER A 204 25.73 18.23 25.14
N SER A 205 25.45 19.14 26.06
CA SER A 205 24.49 20.24 26.07
C SER A 205 24.69 21.33 25.01
N ALA A 206 23.60 21.77 24.36
CA ALA A 206 23.44 23.15 23.89
C ALA A 206 21.95 23.52 23.77
N LYS A 207 21.58 24.62 24.43
CA LYS A 207 20.25 25.23 24.42
C LYS A 207 19.93 25.77 23.02
N GLN A 208 18.80 25.38 22.43
CA GLN A 208 18.15 26.19 21.40
C GLN A 208 16.64 25.96 21.45
N GLY A 209 15.90 27.03 21.79
CA GLY A 209 14.44 27.01 21.90
C GLY A 209 13.78 26.71 20.56
N TYR A 210 12.90 25.72 20.55
CA TYR A 210 12.13 25.31 19.39
C TYR A 210 10.83 26.12 19.30
N THR A 211 10.78 27.08 18.39
CA THR A 211 9.52 27.67 17.90
C THR A 211 8.84 26.67 16.97
N GLN A 212 7.72 26.10 17.43
CA GLN A 212 6.87 25.22 16.63
C GLN A 212 6.07 26.05 15.61
N GLU A 213 6.65 26.32 14.45
CA GLU A 213 5.91 26.86 13.30
C GLU A 213 5.00 25.76 12.74
N LYS A 214 3.71 25.82 13.06
CA LYS A 214 2.66 25.05 12.37
C LYS A 214 2.51 25.56 10.94
N LYS A 215 3.34 25.06 10.01
CA LYS A 215 3.17 25.28 8.58
C LYS A 215 2.02 24.42 8.07
N ARG A 216 0.82 25.02 8.11
CA ARG A 216 -0.45 24.53 7.56
C ARG A 216 -0.30 24.34 6.05
N LEU A 217 -0.46 23.11 5.55
CA LEU A 217 -0.71 22.88 4.12
C LEU A 217 -2.12 23.35 3.79
N LYS A 218 -2.25 24.08 2.67
CA LYS A 218 -3.51 24.59 2.16
C LYS A 218 -4.28 23.48 1.43
N ARG A 219 -5.56 23.34 1.81
CA ARG A 219 -6.73 22.85 1.07
C ARG A 219 -6.43 22.00 -0.18
N ALA A 220 -6.68 20.70 -0.07
CA ALA A 220 -6.79 19.78 -1.21
C ALA A 220 -8.09 20.03 -2.00
N PRO A 221 -8.18 19.67 -3.30
CA PRO A 221 -9.40 19.79 -4.09
C PRO A 221 -10.50 18.86 -3.58
N MET A 222 -11.77 19.22 -3.85
CA MET A 222 -12.96 18.52 -3.36
C MET A 222 -12.86 17.00 -3.55
N GLN A 223 -12.95 16.27 -2.43
CA GLN A 223 -13.07 14.82 -2.43
C GLN A 223 -14.36 14.39 -3.13
N ASP A 224 -14.32 13.25 -3.82
CA ASP A 224 -15.47 12.68 -4.53
C ASP A 224 -16.68 12.58 -3.60
N SER A 225 -17.67 13.43 -3.87
CA SER A 225 -18.88 13.56 -3.05
C SER A 225 -19.70 12.27 -2.99
N LEU A 226 -19.55 11.40 -4.00
CA LEU A 226 -20.34 10.18 -4.16
C LEU A 226 -19.89 9.06 -3.22
N GLY A 227 -18.57 8.84 -3.09
CA GLY A 227 -18.03 7.81 -2.19
C GLY A 227 -18.28 8.14 -0.72
N LEU A 228 -18.13 9.42 -0.36
CA LEU A 228 -18.42 9.91 0.99
C LEU A 228 -19.90 9.75 1.37
N GLU A 229 -20.82 10.00 0.44
CA GLU A 229 -22.25 9.84 0.69
C GLU A 229 -22.62 8.36 0.94
N LEU A 230 -22.00 7.43 0.20
CA LEU A 230 -22.19 6.00 0.42
C LEU A 230 -21.65 5.57 1.79
N GLU A 231 -20.48 6.08 2.18
CA GLU A 231 -19.86 5.80 3.48
C GLU A 231 -20.73 6.28 4.65
N TYR A 232 -21.26 7.50 4.56
CA TYR A 232 -22.19 8.03 5.58
C TYR A 232 -23.48 7.20 5.67
N LYS A 233 -24.05 6.81 4.52
CA LYS A 233 -25.24 5.94 4.48
C LYS A 233 -24.97 4.58 5.10
N PHE A 234 -23.81 4.00 4.82
CA PHE A 234 -23.38 2.74 5.43
C PHE A 234 -23.31 2.86 6.96
N ILE A 235 -22.62 3.88 7.46
CA ILE A 235 -22.51 4.13 8.91
C ILE A 235 -23.89 4.35 9.54
N ASP A 236 -24.76 5.15 8.93
CA ASP A 236 -26.12 5.38 9.43
C ASP A 236 -26.96 4.10 9.45
N ASN A 237 -26.78 3.23 8.45
CA ASN A 237 -27.40 1.91 8.43
C ASN A 237 -26.89 1.03 9.58
N VAL A 238 -25.57 0.96 9.80
CA VAL A 238 -24.98 0.19 10.91
C VAL A 238 -25.50 0.70 12.26
N LEU A 239 -25.51 2.02 12.47
CA LEU A 239 -25.95 2.64 13.73
C LEU A 239 -27.45 2.46 14.01
N SER A 240 -28.28 2.31 12.96
CA SER A 240 -29.74 2.13 13.11
C SER A 240 -30.18 0.68 13.24
N THR A 241 -29.41 -0.26 12.67
CA THR A 241 -29.81 -1.68 12.59
C THR A 241 -29.03 -2.59 13.54
N CYS A 242 -27.79 -2.24 13.90
CA CYS A 242 -26.93 -3.09 14.71
C CYS A 242 -27.21 -2.95 16.21
N ARG A 243 -27.16 -4.08 16.93
CA ARG A 243 -27.32 -4.14 18.39
C ARG A 243 -26.01 -4.45 19.12
N ASP A 244 -24.95 -4.76 18.39
CA ASP A 244 -23.64 -5.03 18.96
C ASP A 244 -23.02 -3.72 19.49
N VAL A 245 -22.66 -3.72 20.77
CA VAL A 245 -22.23 -2.50 21.48
C VAL A 245 -20.89 -2.01 20.96
N ASP A 246 -19.96 -2.93 20.69
CA ASP A 246 -18.64 -2.59 20.17
C ASP A 246 -18.74 -2.07 18.73
N GLN A 247 -19.57 -2.70 17.89
CA GLN A 247 -19.86 -2.24 16.53
C GLN A 247 -20.42 -0.81 16.51
N VAL A 248 -21.42 -0.52 17.35
CA VAL A 248 -22.01 0.83 17.45
C VAL A 248 -20.94 1.84 17.92
N ARG A 249 -20.10 1.46 18.89
CA ARG A 249 -18.99 2.29 19.36
C ARG A 249 -18.00 2.60 18.24
N PHE A 250 -17.58 1.58 17.47
CA PHE A 250 -16.62 1.74 16.38
C PHE A 250 -17.20 2.56 15.23
N ALA A 251 -18.43 2.28 14.80
CA ALA A 251 -19.13 3.07 13.79
C ALA A 251 -19.25 4.55 14.18
N THR A 252 -19.55 4.82 15.46
CA THR A 252 -19.62 6.19 15.99
C THR A 252 -18.25 6.88 15.96
N ALA A 253 -17.18 6.17 16.33
CA ALA A 253 -15.83 6.71 16.29
C ALA A 253 -15.38 7.00 14.85
N TYR A 254 -15.66 6.08 13.93
CA TYR A 254 -15.37 6.22 12.51
C TYR A 254 -16.12 7.39 11.86
N ARG A 255 -17.41 7.57 12.18
CA ARG A 255 -18.18 8.75 11.76
C ARG A 255 -17.54 10.06 12.21
N LYS A 256 -17.09 10.13 13.47
CA LYS A 256 -16.42 11.33 14.00
C LYS A 256 -15.11 11.59 13.26
N TRP A 257 -14.34 10.53 12.99
CA TRP A 257 -13.11 10.64 12.20
C TRP A 257 -13.38 11.21 10.81
N LEU A 258 -14.37 10.68 10.07
CA LEU A 258 -14.76 11.20 8.75
C LEU A 258 -15.13 12.69 8.79
N VAL A 259 -15.94 13.12 9.77
CA VAL A 259 -16.29 14.54 9.93
C VAL A 259 -15.03 15.39 10.18
N THR A 260 -14.15 14.96 11.09
CA THR A 260 -12.91 15.69 11.38
C THR A 260 -11.90 15.69 10.24
N PHE A 261 -11.91 14.67 9.40
CA PHE A 261 -11.04 14.54 8.24
C PHE A 261 -11.49 15.45 7.09
N LEU A 262 -12.81 15.58 6.90
CA LEU A 262 -13.42 16.37 5.83
C LEU A 262 -13.57 17.86 6.13
N ASP A 263 -13.71 18.24 7.40
CA ASP A 263 -13.82 19.65 7.82
C ASP A 263 -12.46 20.40 7.88
N GLN A 264 -11.35 19.80 7.39
CA GLN A 264 -10.00 20.37 7.37
C GLN A 264 -9.58 20.92 5.99
#